data_AF-A0A7M5XC04-F1
#
_entry.id   AF-A0A7M5XC04-F1
#
_cell.length_a   1.000
_cell.length_b   1.000
_cell.length_c   1.000
_cell.angle_alpha   90.00
_cell.angle_beta   90.00
_cell.angle_gamma   90.00
#
_symmetry.space_group_name_H-M   'P 1'
#
loop_
_entity.id
_entity.type
_entity.pdbx_description
1 polymer ?
#
loop_
_entity_poly.entity_id
_entity_poly.type
_entity_poly.pdbx_seq_one_letter_code
_entity_poly.pdbx_strand_id
1 'polypeptide(L)'
;LEAKGSRQPFHFVRGIALLQHMSASMVSLKCCQLLLLVAMVSAYNYERDGREFADNLDEPARESFHRQNYEDSPNNSEKRYQADANESPFEDSEPRRVRSEETNSRNDNPFIDGKVWWGGKDEPETQYKNEMNRDLENIEETNSRNDNRESDHRFENTIANNDQENSLKDDQYQSPDFRREPMDNELQSDPAVRTRIANWWNTFDHGGLSKCAPNTYLTGLWRSARHRPDRLGLLEQGDCKSTPFPSNGYSRCYKLNIWHSFDRKGWAQCRRGYFIQSITSTRGKGLHNIEELHCCKPKASIQGRCHKENVWRSFDHKGWSRCRAGTYMQGIFRNTCDQLFCLEEFRCCSMKQSIPNPGRIAVSRANWWHSFDRQGWSTCPAGQYITGFYRSARRIPDGIWRLEEAKCKSAPLGWVPRRQQQCYKLNIWSSFDRKGWGKCKHGYYMQGIYRTNGRNLHNIEEFRCCKPKNHHVVQRSCRKQNVWHSFDRKGWSQCPGNTYMTGIWRNNCNWLYCIEEFECCSMKYV
;
A
#
# COMPACT_ATOMS: atom_id res chain seq x y z
N LEU A 1 -52.00 58.72 -20.27
CA LEU A 1 -51.74 58.35 -18.86
C LEU A 1 -50.22 58.31 -18.70
N GLU A 2 -49.49 59.43 -18.64
CA GLU A 2 -49.43 60.42 -17.52
C GLU A 2 -49.13 59.74 -16.17
N ALA A 3 -48.16 60.15 -15.34
CA ALA A 3 -47.43 61.43 -15.13
C ALA A 3 -45.90 61.18 -14.96
N LYS A 4 -44.93 62.05 -15.31
CA LYS A 4 -44.57 63.46 -14.95
C LYS A 4 -43.94 63.67 -13.56
N GLY A 5 -42.76 64.33 -13.53
CA GLY A 5 -42.08 64.94 -12.36
C GLY A 5 -40.65 64.42 -12.11
N SER A 6 -39.51 65.08 -12.44
CA SER A 6 -38.98 66.44 -12.18
C SER A 6 -38.57 66.65 -10.70
N ARG A 7 -37.40 67.18 -10.29
CA ARG A 7 -36.42 68.12 -10.94
C ARG A 7 -34.94 67.85 -10.53
N GLN A 8 -33.99 68.55 -11.19
CA GLN A 8 -32.53 68.59 -10.97
C GLN A 8 -32.10 69.71 -9.96
N PRO A 9 -30.85 70.28 -9.96
CA PRO A 9 -29.47 69.75 -10.05
C PRO A 9 -28.53 70.28 -8.91
N PHE A 10 -27.25 69.86 -8.84
CA PHE A 10 -26.03 70.72 -9.00
C PHE A 10 -24.71 70.14 -8.44
N HIS A 11 -23.60 70.39 -9.17
CA HIS A 11 -22.18 70.58 -8.72
C HIS A 11 -21.45 69.48 -7.90
N PHE A 12 -20.14 69.22 -8.01
CA PHE A 12 -19.10 69.52 -9.03
C PHE A 12 -17.81 68.71 -8.71
N VAL A 13 -17.19 68.07 -9.72
CA VAL A 13 -15.72 67.86 -9.88
C VAL A 13 -14.89 66.99 -8.88
N ARG A 14 -13.89 66.27 -9.45
CA ARG A 14 -12.84 65.39 -8.87
C ARG A 14 -13.29 63.99 -8.42
N GLY A 15 -12.62 62.90 -8.82
CA GLY A 15 -11.47 62.83 -9.74
C GLY A 15 -11.18 61.41 -10.27
N ILE A 16 -10.55 61.36 -11.45
CA ILE A 16 -10.00 60.14 -12.04
C ILE A 16 -8.59 59.94 -11.50
N ALA A 17 -8.34 58.82 -10.80
CA ALA A 17 -7.11 58.01 -10.90
C ALA A 17 -7.09 56.93 -9.81
N LEU A 18 -6.81 55.68 -10.23
CA LEU A 18 -6.34 54.49 -9.50
C LEU A 18 -7.25 53.27 -9.64
N LEU A 19 -6.95 52.44 -10.65
CA LEU A 19 -6.93 50.95 -10.59
C LEU A 19 -6.57 50.33 -11.96
N GLN A 20 -5.43 50.73 -12.54
CA GLN A 20 -4.73 49.87 -13.49
C GLN A 20 -3.78 48.97 -12.69
N HIS A 21 -4.11 47.68 -12.65
CA HIS A 21 -3.27 46.48 -12.36
C HIS A 21 -4.09 45.41 -11.63
N MET A 22 -5.04 44.79 -12.35
CA MET A 22 -5.46 43.41 -12.03
C MET A 22 -4.82 42.48 -13.05
N SER A 23 -4.08 41.48 -12.58
CA SER A 23 -3.41 40.51 -13.44
C SER A 23 -4.42 39.58 -14.11
N ALA A 24 -4.14 39.17 -15.35
CA ALA A 24 -4.99 38.25 -16.13
C ALA A 24 -5.31 36.94 -15.38
N SER A 25 -4.43 36.54 -14.44
CA SER A 25 -4.59 35.40 -13.55
C SER A 25 -5.87 35.45 -12.69
N MET A 26 -6.32 36.63 -12.25
CA MET A 26 -7.53 36.75 -11.41
C MET A 26 -8.83 36.65 -12.21
N VAL A 27 -8.82 37.07 -13.48
CA VAL A 27 -9.97 36.92 -14.39
C VAL A 27 -10.19 35.44 -14.72
N SER A 28 -9.11 34.71 -15.02
CA SER A 28 -9.15 33.26 -15.27
C SER A 28 -9.73 32.48 -14.07
N LEU A 29 -9.34 32.82 -12.84
CA LEU A 29 -9.84 32.12 -11.65
C LEU A 29 -11.34 32.33 -11.42
N LYS A 30 -11.84 33.57 -11.60
CA LYS A 30 -13.26 33.88 -11.47
C LYS A 30 -14.09 33.26 -12.61
N CYS A 31 -13.60 33.23 -13.85
CA CYS A 31 -14.25 32.51 -14.94
C CYS A 31 -14.32 31.00 -14.67
N CYS A 32 -13.26 30.37 -14.16
CA CYS A 32 -13.29 28.95 -13.78
C CYS A 32 -14.30 28.67 -12.65
N GLN A 33 -14.39 29.53 -11.63
CA GLN A 33 -15.40 29.39 -10.57
C GLN A 33 -16.83 29.56 -11.08
N LEU A 34 -17.06 30.50 -12.00
CA LEU A 34 -18.38 30.70 -12.61
C LEU A 34 -18.78 29.52 -13.51
N LEU A 35 -17.86 28.99 -14.31
CA LEU A 35 -18.08 27.79 -15.13
C LEU A 35 -18.34 26.54 -14.29
N LEU A 36 -17.66 26.39 -13.15
CA LEU A 36 -17.94 25.32 -12.18
C LEU A 36 -19.33 25.45 -11.55
N LEU A 37 -19.75 26.67 -11.20
CA LEU A 37 -21.10 26.94 -10.70
C LEU A 37 -22.18 26.63 -11.75
N VAL A 38 -21.99 27.08 -12.99
CA VAL A 38 -22.91 26.75 -14.10
C VAL A 38 -22.98 25.23 -14.32
N ALA A 39 -21.84 24.54 -14.36
CA ALA A 39 -21.80 23.08 -14.50
C ALA A 39 -22.49 22.34 -13.34
N MET A 40 -22.34 22.82 -12.09
CA MET A 40 -23.05 22.26 -10.94
C MET A 40 -24.56 22.51 -11.00
N VAL A 41 -25.01 23.69 -11.42
CA VAL A 41 -26.44 24.00 -11.58
C VAL A 41 -27.05 23.18 -12.73
N SER A 42 -26.36 23.03 -13.86
CA SER A 42 -26.79 22.14 -14.95
C SER A 42 -26.86 20.68 -14.52
N ALA A 43 -25.87 20.19 -13.77
CA ALA A 43 -25.89 18.82 -13.25
C ALA A 43 -27.01 18.60 -12.22
N TYR A 44 -27.25 19.58 -11.34
CA TYR A 44 -28.32 19.55 -10.35
C TYR A 44 -29.72 19.53 -11.01
N ASN A 45 -29.93 20.37 -12.03
CA ASN A 45 -31.19 20.38 -12.79
C ASN A 45 -31.38 19.06 -13.55
N TYR A 46 -30.34 18.52 -14.21
CA TYR A 46 -30.42 17.21 -14.87
C TYR A 46 -30.78 16.06 -13.90
N GLU A 47 -30.23 16.11 -12.67
CA GLU A 47 -30.58 15.17 -11.58
C GLU A 47 -31.95 15.43 -10.93
N ARG A 48 -32.57 16.58 -11.18
CA ARG A 48 -33.91 16.94 -10.70
C ARG A 48 -34.98 16.53 -11.71
N ASP A 49 -34.79 16.90 -12.97
CA ASP A 49 -35.67 16.57 -14.08
C ASP A 49 -35.73 15.05 -14.31
N GLY A 50 -34.60 14.35 -14.13
CA GLY A 50 -34.54 12.88 -14.12
C GLY A 50 -35.23 12.20 -12.93
N ARG A 51 -35.59 12.93 -11.87
CA ARG A 51 -36.39 12.42 -10.75
C ARG A 51 -37.87 12.73 -10.91
N GLU A 52 -38.25 13.93 -11.36
CA GLU A 52 -39.65 14.27 -11.69
C GLU A 52 -40.25 13.36 -12.79
N PHE A 53 -39.42 12.78 -13.67
CA PHE A 53 -39.86 11.80 -14.68
C PHE A 53 -40.05 10.37 -14.14
N ALA A 54 -39.42 10.01 -13.02
CA ALA A 54 -39.47 8.64 -12.46
C ALA A 54 -40.66 8.43 -11.50
N ASP A 55 -41.17 9.50 -10.91
CA ASP A 55 -42.27 9.45 -9.92
C ASP A 55 -43.67 9.60 -10.55
N ASN A 56 -43.77 9.77 -11.88
CA ASN A 56 -45.02 9.91 -12.64
C ASN A 56 -45.29 8.74 -13.62
N LEU A 57 -44.73 7.56 -13.38
CA LEU A 57 -44.93 6.36 -14.21
C LEU A 57 -45.75 5.30 -13.46
N ASP A 58 -46.84 4.84 -14.07
CA ASP A 58 -47.67 3.76 -13.55
C ASP A 58 -46.89 2.44 -13.40
N GLU A 59 -47.30 1.62 -12.43
CA GLU A 59 -46.62 0.39 -11.98
C GLU A 59 -46.05 -0.53 -13.10
N PRO A 60 -46.79 -0.89 -14.17
CA PRO A 60 -46.27 -1.80 -15.19
C PRO A 60 -45.12 -1.22 -16.04
N ALA A 61 -44.88 0.10 -16.03
CA ALA A 61 -43.73 0.70 -16.71
C ALA A 61 -42.44 0.60 -15.88
N ARG A 62 -42.57 0.55 -14.54
CA ARG A 62 -41.43 0.60 -13.59
C ARG A 62 -40.59 -0.68 -13.60
N GLU A 63 -41.19 -1.84 -13.87
CA GLU A 63 -40.46 -3.10 -14.01
C GLU A 63 -39.65 -3.21 -15.31
N SER A 64 -40.10 -2.58 -16.40
CA SER A 64 -39.43 -2.66 -17.70
C SER A 64 -38.09 -1.90 -17.71
N PHE A 65 -38.05 -0.72 -17.06
CA PHE A 65 -36.85 0.11 -16.93
C PHE A 65 -35.74 -0.55 -16.09
N HIS A 66 -36.12 -1.39 -15.11
CA HIS A 66 -35.17 -2.20 -14.35
C HIS A 66 -34.66 -3.43 -15.12
N ARG A 67 -35.42 -3.96 -16.08
CA ARG A 67 -35.04 -5.17 -16.83
C ARG A 67 -34.04 -4.90 -17.96
N GLN A 68 -34.08 -3.72 -18.58
CA GLN A 68 -33.14 -3.34 -19.66
C GLN A 68 -31.72 -2.99 -19.19
N ASN A 69 -31.51 -2.64 -17.90
CA ASN A 69 -30.21 -2.22 -17.38
C ASN A 69 -29.30 -3.38 -16.89
N TYR A 70 -29.65 -4.64 -17.19
CA TYR A 70 -28.93 -5.82 -16.71
C TYR A 70 -28.31 -6.72 -17.80
N GLU A 71 -28.53 -6.43 -19.09
CA GLU A 71 -28.04 -7.29 -20.19
C GLU A 71 -26.73 -6.81 -20.86
N ASP A 72 -26.34 -5.54 -20.70
CA ASP A 72 -25.07 -5.01 -21.25
C ASP A 72 -23.87 -5.20 -20.30
N SER A 73 -23.48 -6.46 -20.05
CA SER A 73 -22.24 -6.80 -19.33
C SER A 73 -21.50 -7.98 -19.98
N PRO A 74 -20.35 -7.77 -20.65
CA PRO A 74 -19.70 -8.80 -21.43
C PRO A 74 -18.84 -9.74 -20.56
N ASN A 75 -19.47 -10.77 -19.98
CA ASN A 75 -18.77 -11.88 -19.31
C ASN A 75 -19.64 -13.15 -19.12
N ASN A 76 -20.13 -13.75 -20.22
CA ASN A 76 -20.34 -15.21 -20.27
C ASN A 76 -20.60 -15.70 -21.70
N SER A 77 -19.64 -16.42 -22.28
CA SER A 77 -19.84 -17.16 -23.55
C SER A 77 -18.88 -18.35 -23.66
N GLU A 78 -18.94 -19.26 -22.69
CA GLU A 78 -18.42 -20.62 -22.83
C GLU A 78 -19.50 -21.63 -22.44
N LYS A 79 -19.55 -22.74 -23.18
CA LYS A 79 -20.45 -23.91 -23.00
C LYS A 79 -21.93 -23.72 -23.36
N ARG A 80 -22.23 -23.94 -24.64
CA ARG A 80 -23.24 -24.90 -25.14
C ARG A 80 -23.20 -24.91 -26.67
N TYR A 81 -22.94 -26.08 -27.27
CA TYR A 81 -23.54 -26.55 -28.54
C TYR A 81 -22.98 -27.95 -28.84
N GLN A 82 -23.84 -28.96 -28.70
CA GLN A 82 -23.72 -30.30 -29.24
C GLN A 82 -25.12 -30.94 -29.20
N ALA A 83 -25.41 -31.88 -30.12
CA ALA A 83 -26.73 -32.47 -30.43
C ALA A 83 -27.74 -31.49 -31.08
N ASP A 84 -28.46 -31.82 -32.18
CA ASP A 84 -28.44 -32.99 -33.08
C ASP A 84 -28.99 -32.60 -34.47
N ALA A 85 -28.67 -33.37 -35.52
CA ALA A 85 -29.62 -33.93 -36.54
C ALA A 85 -28.97 -34.36 -37.89
N ASN A 86 -28.97 -35.68 -38.11
CA ASN A 86 -29.34 -36.42 -39.33
C ASN A 86 -28.47 -36.45 -40.62
N GLU A 87 -28.01 -37.69 -40.95
CA GLU A 87 -28.24 -38.47 -42.19
C GLU A 87 -27.79 -37.90 -43.58
N SER A 88 -27.22 -38.63 -44.55
CA SER A 88 -26.92 -40.09 -44.74
C SER A 88 -25.74 -40.28 -45.75
N PRO A 89 -25.51 -41.41 -46.48
CA PRO A 89 -24.28 -42.20 -46.34
C PRO A 89 -23.39 -42.29 -47.61
N PHE A 90 -22.18 -42.89 -47.50
CA PHE A 90 -21.55 -43.67 -48.59
C PHE A 90 -20.50 -44.66 -48.05
N GLU A 91 -20.12 -45.63 -48.88
CA GLU A 91 -19.71 -47.00 -48.51
C GLU A 91 -18.21 -47.27 -48.24
N ASP A 92 -17.98 -48.41 -47.59
CA ASP A 92 -16.86 -49.37 -47.73
C ASP A 92 -15.38 -48.90 -47.82
N SER A 93 -14.58 -49.35 -46.84
CA SER A 93 -13.79 -50.59 -47.03
C SER A 93 -12.89 -50.92 -45.82
N GLU A 94 -13.00 -52.15 -45.32
CA GLU A 94 -12.02 -52.78 -44.42
C GLU A 94 -11.00 -53.58 -45.29
N PRO A 95 -9.77 -53.92 -44.82
CA PRO A 95 -9.67 -55.16 -44.05
C PRO A 95 -8.51 -55.31 -43.02
N ARG A 96 -8.85 -55.90 -41.87
CA ARG A 96 -8.17 -57.04 -41.17
C ARG A 96 -6.70 -57.01 -40.67
N ARG A 97 -6.54 -57.83 -39.61
CA ARG A 97 -5.34 -58.56 -39.09
C ARG A 97 -4.33 -57.71 -38.28
N VAL A 98 -3.73 -58.19 -37.18
CA VAL A 98 -3.51 -59.57 -36.67
C VAL A 98 -3.86 -59.72 -35.17
N ARG A 99 -4.17 -60.96 -34.77
CA ARG A 99 -4.46 -61.48 -33.42
C ARG A 99 -3.18 -62.00 -32.73
N SER A 100 -3.02 -61.76 -31.42
CA SER A 100 -2.26 -62.65 -30.54
C SER A 100 -2.85 -62.62 -29.13
N GLU A 101 -3.15 -63.80 -28.60
CA GLU A 101 -3.74 -64.04 -27.28
C GLU A 101 -2.64 -64.22 -26.24
N GLU A 102 -2.90 -63.87 -24.98
CA GLU A 102 -2.62 -64.76 -23.84
C GLU A 102 -3.43 -64.34 -22.61
N THR A 103 -3.44 -65.19 -21.56
CA THR A 103 -4.66 -65.47 -20.78
C THR A 103 -4.55 -65.27 -19.26
N ASN A 104 -5.71 -65.29 -18.60
CA ASN A 104 -5.96 -65.40 -17.15
C ASN A 104 -5.59 -64.18 -16.26
N SER A 105 -6.31 -63.87 -15.18
CA SER A 105 -7.35 -64.63 -14.45
C SER A 105 -8.50 -63.73 -13.91
N ARG A 106 -9.56 -64.37 -13.40
CA ARG A 106 -10.78 -63.75 -12.84
C ARG A 106 -10.58 -63.22 -11.41
N ASN A 107 -11.31 -62.16 -11.03
CA ASN A 107 -12.42 -62.28 -10.06
C ASN A 107 -13.15 -60.94 -9.83
N ASP A 108 -14.34 -60.85 -10.40
CA ASP A 108 -15.60 -60.35 -9.85
C ASP A 108 -15.64 -59.18 -8.83
N ASN A 109 -15.96 -57.99 -9.39
CA ASN A 109 -17.24 -57.27 -9.20
C ASN A 109 -17.59 -56.64 -7.81
N PRO A 110 -18.63 -55.76 -7.72
CA PRO A 110 -18.34 -54.38 -7.30
C PRO A 110 -19.21 -53.89 -6.14
N PHE A 111 -19.00 -52.66 -5.66
CA PHE A 111 -20.07 -51.92 -4.99
C PHE A 111 -20.07 -50.42 -5.30
N ILE A 112 -21.26 -49.82 -5.13
CA ILE A 112 -21.76 -48.64 -5.82
C ILE A 112 -22.19 -47.54 -4.83
N ASP A 113 -22.14 -46.30 -5.33
CA ASP A 113 -22.77 -45.05 -4.85
C ASP A 113 -22.40 -44.48 -3.47
N GLY A 114 -22.40 -43.14 -3.44
CA GLY A 114 -22.52 -42.36 -2.22
C GLY A 114 -23.76 -41.48 -2.27
N LYS A 115 -24.32 -41.17 -1.11
CA LYS A 115 -25.23 -40.04 -0.83
C LYS A 115 -24.97 -39.65 0.63
N VAL A 116 -24.57 -38.41 0.93
CA VAL A 116 -25.46 -37.26 1.20
C VAL A 116 -26.47 -37.57 2.31
N TRP A 117 -26.40 -36.84 3.44
CA TRP A 117 -27.52 -36.12 4.06
C TRP A 117 -27.00 -35.19 5.19
N TRP A 118 -27.79 -34.15 5.53
CA TRP A 118 -27.50 -33.13 6.55
C TRP A 118 -28.53 -33.19 7.68
N GLY A 119 -28.11 -32.83 8.91
CA GLY A 119 -28.98 -32.47 10.04
C GLY A 119 -29.58 -33.65 10.83
N GLY A 120 -29.88 -33.52 12.12
CA GLY A 120 -29.61 -32.39 13.04
C GLY A 120 -30.41 -32.50 14.36
N LYS A 121 -29.92 -31.85 15.43
CA LYS A 121 -30.50 -31.80 16.81
C LYS A 121 -30.55 -33.17 17.52
N ASP A 122 -30.52 -33.34 18.85
CA ASP A 122 -31.11 -32.58 19.96
C ASP A 122 -30.23 -32.63 21.26
N GLU A 123 -30.51 -31.71 22.19
CA GLU A 123 -30.17 -31.75 23.63
C GLU A 123 -31.22 -32.61 24.39
N PRO A 124 -30.94 -33.21 25.57
CA PRO A 124 -30.77 -32.44 26.82
C PRO A 124 -29.89 -33.04 27.95
N GLU A 125 -29.71 -32.24 29.01
CA GLU A 125 -29.50 -32.54 30.45
C GLU A 125 -28.78 -33.86 30.86
N THR A 126 -27.78 -33.84 31.75
CA THR A 126 -28.01 -33.65 33.20
C THR A 126 -26.71 -33.46 34.03
N GLN A 127 -26.90 -32.99 35.26
CA GLN A 127 -25.92 -32.82 36.34
C GLN A 127 -25.02 -34.04 36.61
N TYR A 128 -23.78 -33.78 37.06
CA TYR A 128 -23.26 -34.40 38.29
C TYR A 128 -22.24 -33.47 38.99
N LYS A 129 -22.43 -33.26 40.30
CA LYS A 129 -21.42 -32.73 41.23
C LYS A 129 -20.89 -33.86 42.10
N ASN A 130 -19.71 -33.65 42.67
CA ASN A 130 -19.12 -34.21 43.92
C ASN A 130 -17.69 -34.69 43.63
N GLU A 131 -16.68 -33.98 44.14
CA GLU A 131 -16.08 -34.11 45.49
C GLU A 131 -15.10 -35.28 45.61
N MET A 132 -13.81 -34.96 45.72
CA MET A 132 -12.92 -35.62 46.67
C MET A 132 -11.67 -34.76 46.95
N ASN A 133 -11.59 -34.23 48.17
CA ASN A 133 -10.37 -33.73 48.80
C ASN A 133 -10.03 -34.72 49.93
N ARG A 134 -8.77 -35.18 49.99
CA ARG A 134 -8.04 -35.94 51.04
C ARG A 134 -7.02 -36.88 50.37
N ASP A 135 -5.80 -37.12 50.87
CA ASP A 135 -5.22 -36.92 52.20
C ASP A 135 -3.73 -36.47 52.16
N LEU A 136 -3.17 -36.22 53.35
CA LEU A 136 -1.75 -36.25 53.77
C LEU A 136 -1.00 -34.93 54.05
N GLU A 137 -1.47 -34.26 55.08
CA GLU A 137 -0.66 -33.78 56.23
C GLU A 137 -0.20 -34.98 57.11
N ASN A 138 0.82 -34.97 58.00
CA ASN A 138 1.81 -33.97 58.45
C ASN A 138 3.08 -34.68 59.01
N ILE A 139 4.20 -33.96 59.14
CA ILE A 139 5.20 -34.18 60.22
C ILE A 139 5.54 -32.81 60.84
N GLU A 140 5.61 -32.79 62.17
CA GLU A 140 5.58 -31.60 63.02
C GLU A 140 6.96 -30.98 63.33
N GLU A 141 6.93 -29.73 63.82
CA GLU A 141 7.65 -29.16 64.99
C GLU A 141 9.04 -29.69 65.41
N THR A 142 9.99 -28.90 65.96
CA THR A 142 9.89 -27.66 66.76
C THR A 142 11.23 -26.90 66.73
N ASN A 143 11.21 -25.55 66.78
CA ASN A 143 11.96 -24.75 67.79
C ASN A 143 11.88 -23.24 67.54
N SER A 144 11.19 -22.55 68.45
CA SER A 144 11.41 -21.14 68.78
C SER A 144 12.74 -20.98 69.58
N ARG A 145 13.33 -19.82 69.86
CA ARG A 145 12.81 -18.44 70.01
C ARG A 145 13.97 -17.43 69.97
N ASN A 146 13.64 -16.14 69.87
CA ASN A 146 14.58 -14.99 69.82
C ASN A 146 15.52 -14.89 71.03
N ASP A 147 16.64 -14.17 70.87
CA ASP A 147 16.91 -13.01 71.73
C ASP A 147 17.71 -11.88 71.06
N ASN A 148 17.81 -10.71 71.72
CA ASN A 148 18.17 -9.41 71.13
C ASN A 148 19.59 -8.88 71.44
N ARG A 149 19.97 -7.86 70.63
CA ARG A 149 20.79 -6.65 70.93
C ARG A 149 22.33 -6.67 70.87
N GLU A 150 22.81 -5.49 70.40
CA GLU A 150 24.08 -4.79 70.66
C GLU A 150 25.38 -5.55 70.31
N SER A 151 26.21 -5.08 69.39
CA SER A 151 27.07 -3.90 69.64
C SER A 151 27.64 -3.23 68.36
N ASP A 152 28.30 -2.08 68.56
CA ASP A 152 28.91 -1.21 67.55
C ASP A 152 29.93 -1.87 66.59
N HIS A 153 30.04 -1.32 65.38
CA HIS A 153 31.27 -0.59 65.03
C HIS A 153 31.12 0.44 63.90
N ARG A 154 31.38 1.70 64.27
CA ARG A 154 31.65 2.86 63.41
C ARG A 154 32.97 2.68 62.65
N PHE A 155 33.03 3.03 61.36
CA PHE A 155 34.14 3.82 60.77
C PHE A 155 33.73 4.54 59.48
N GLU A 156 34.24 5.76 59.29
CA GLU A 156 33.85 6.72 58.25
C GLU A 156 34.86 6.83 57.10
N ASN A 157 34.40 7.39 55.97
CA ASN A 157 35.05 8.29 54.99
C ASN A 157 36.58 8.47 54.95
N THR A 158 37.10 8.65 53.72
CA THR A 158 37.94 9.79 53.20
C THR A 158 38.54 9.31 51.84
N ILE A 159 38.16 9.82 50.66
CA ILE A 159 38.43 11.13 49.99
C ILE A 159 39.85 11.26 49.38
N ALA A 160 39.89 11.86 48.18
CA ALA A 160 41.01 12.50 47.45
C ALA A 160 41.92 11.69 46.48
N ASN A 161 41.72 11.99 45.19
CA ASN A 161 42.69 12.49 44.20
C ASN A 161 44.19 12.14 44.32
N ASN A 162 44.79 11.75 43.18
CA ASN A 162 45.86 12.54 42.56
C ASN A 162 46.05 12.19 41.07
N ASP A 163 46.23 13.24 40.26
CA ASP A 163 46.82 13.14 38.92
C ASP A 163 48.35 13.09 39.05
N GLN A 164 49.04 12.34 38.19
CA GLN A 164 50.26 12.86 37.54
C GLN A 164 50.70 12.02 36.34
N GLU A 165 51.16 12.73 35.30
CA GLU A 165 51.81 12.16 34.12
C GLU A 165 53.19 11.59 34.49
N ASN A 166 53.64 10.54 33.79
CA ASN A 166 55.01 10.55 33.28
C ASN A 166 55.20 9.62 32.07
N SER A 167 56.11 10.06 31.20
CA SER A 167 56.50 9.39 29.96
C SER A 167 57.80 8.60 30.18
N LEU A 168 57.94 7.44 29.52
CA LEU A 168 59.04 7.15 28.57
C LEU A 168 59.17 5.65 28.22
N LYS A 169 59.05 5.38 26.92
CA LYS A 169 59.84 4.47 26.06
C LYS A 169 59.94 2.95 26.31
N ASP A 170 59.63 2.27 25.20
CA ASP A 170 60.38 1.20 24.53
C ASP A 170 60.79 -0.06 25.32
N ASP A 171 60.20 -1.19 24.92
CA ASP A 171 61.04 -2.27 24.38
C ASP A 171 60.30 -3.15 23.35
N GLN A 172 61.05 -3.69 22.39
CA GLN A 172 60.52 -4.47 21.27
C GLN A 172 60.51 -5.98 21.57
N TYR A 173 59.42 -6.68 21.22
CA TYR A 173 59.51 -8.08 20.85
C TYR A 173 58.44 -8.46 19.81
N GLN A 174 58.83 -9.22 18.78
CA GLN A 174 58.00 -9.53 17.62
C GLN A 174 57.51 -10.99 17.60
N SER A 175 56.41 -11.18 16.84
CA SER A 175 55.96 -12.44 16.20
C SER A 175 55.09 -13.39 17.05
N PRO A 176 54.19 -14.21 16.44
CA PRO A 176 53.84 -14.31 15.01
C PRO A 176 52.36 -14.07 14.65
N ASP A 177 52.17 -13.87 13.34
CA ASP A 177 50.92 -13.83 12.59
C ASP A 177 49.96 -15.01 12.89
N PHE A 178 48.69 -14.70 13.17
CA PHE A 178 47.60 -15.67 13.20
C PHE A 178 46.43 -15.15 12.34
N ARG A 179 46.20 -15.82 11.22
CA ARG A 179 45.13 -15.50 10.26
C ARG A 179 43.78 -15.42 10.95
N ARG A 180 43.01 -14.36 10.65
CA ARG A 180 41.55 -14.37 10.82
C ARG A 180 40.90 -14.15 9.46
N GLU A 181 40.01 -15.08 9.12
CA GLU A 181 39.11 -14.96 7.97
C GLU A 181 38.13 -13.79 8.19
N PRO A 182 37.64 -13.15 7.12
CA PRO A 182 36.70 -12.04 7.25
C PRO A 182 35.32 -12.56 7.71
N MET A 183 34.83 -12.09 8.86
CA MET A 183 33.45 -12.37 9.27
C MET A 183 32.45 -11.67 8.37
N ASP A 184 31.42 -12.41 7.99
CA ASP A 184 30.33 -11.97 7.11
C ASP A 184 29.44 -10.88 7.70
N ASN A 185 28.86 -10.08 6.79
CA ASN A 185 27.57 -9.39 6.90
C ASN A 185 27.32 -8.56 8.17
N GLU A 186 27.82 -7.32 8.15
CA GLU A 186 27.20 -6.24 8.91
C GLU A 186 25.78 -5.99 8.38
N LEU A 187 24.78 -6.29 9.22
CA LEU A 187 23.35 -6.18 8.91
C LEU A 187 22.98 -4.70 8.67
N GLN A 188 22.72 -4.31 7.42
CA GLN A 188 22.37 -2.93 7.07
C GLN A 188 21.21 -2.40 7.91
N SER A 189 21.46 -1.27 8.58
CA SER A 189 20.56 -0.69 9.57
C SER A 189 19.25 -0.17 8.97
N ASP A 190 18.14 -0.53 9.63
CA ASP A 190 16.80 0.02 9.37
C ASP A 190 16.82 1.56 9.45
N PRO A 191 16.00 2.30 8.67
CA PRO A 191 15.95 3.76 8.73
C PRO A 191 15.49 4.22 10.12
N ALA A 192 16.45 4.73 10.91
CA ALA A 192 16.31 4.94 12.35
C ALA A 192 14.99 5.61 12.76
N VAL A 193 14.18 4.89 13.55
CA VAL A 193 12.94 5.39 14.14
C VAL A 193 13.27 6.57 15.06
N ARG A 194 12.87 7.77 14.66
CA ARG A 194 13.09 8.98 15.44
C ARG A 194 12.18 8.96 16.65
N THR A 195 12.78 8.74 17.82
CA THR A 195 12.13 8.85 19.12
C THR A 195 12.26 10.27 19.64
N ARG A 196 11.20 10.81 20.23
CA ARG A 196 11.16 12.12 20.89
C ARG A 196 10.29 12.02 22.13
N ILE A 197 10.79 12.54 23.25
CA ILE A 197 9.95 12.74 24.44
C ILE A 197 9.22 14.07 24.27
N ALA A 198 7.89 14.03 24.36
CA ALA A 198 7.06 15.23 24.40
C ALA A 198 6.88 15.63 25.88
N ASN A 199 7.32 16.83 26.22
CA ASN A 199 7.11 17.41 27.55
C ASN A 199 5.68 17.98 27.64
N TRP A 200 4.91 17.53 28.63
CA TRP A 200 3.54 17.96 28.93
C TRP A 200 3.39 18.45 30.37
N TRP A 201 4.49 18.83 31.04
CA TRP A 201 4.48 19.38 32.39
C TRP A 201 3.45 20.52 32.49
N ASN A 202 2.62 20.48 33.53
CA ASN A 202 1.49 21.37 33.78
C ASN A 202 0.34 21.37 32.74
N THR A 203 0.44 20.65 31.60
CA THR A 203 -0.62 20.66 30.57
C THR A 203 -1.90 20.03 31.10
N PHE A 204 -1.78 18.95 31.86
CA PHE A 204 -2.91 18.28 32.50
C PHE A 204 -3.37 18.94 33.82
N ASP A 205 -2.58 19.83 34.43
CA ASP A 205 -3.01 20.60 35.61
C ASP A 205 -3.90 21.80 35.25
N HIS A 206 -3.73 22.34 34.05
CA HIS A 206 -4.51 23.47 33.53
C HIS A 206 -5.60 23.07 32.53
N GLY A 207 -5.56 21.84 32.03
CA GLY A 207 -6.28 21.44 30.83
C GLY A 207 -5.58 21.94 29.56
N GLY A 208 -5.76 21.24 28.45
CA GLY A 208 -5.13 21.58 27.18
C GLY A 208 -4.72 20.37 26.35
N LEU A 209 -3.87 20.64 25.34
CA LEU A 209 -3.49 19.69 24.30
C LEU A 209 -2.07 19.12 24.53
N SER A 210 -2.01 17.92 25.10
CA SER A 210 -0.79 17.14 25.30
C SER A 210 -0.41 16.40 24.02
N LYS A 211 0.54 16.93 23.24
CA LYS A 211 0.78 16.53 21.84
C LYS A 211 2.21 16.08 21.50
N CYS A 212 2.30 15.04 20.66
CA CYS A 212 3.53 14.62 19.99
C CYS A 212 3.91 15.56 18.82
N ALA A 213 5.20 15.61 18.49
CA ALA A 213 5.71 16.33 17.33
C ALA A 213 5.05 15.88 16.00
N PRO A 214 5.04 16.72 14.95
CA PRO A 214 4.47 16.35 13.64
C PRO A 214 5.02 15.01 13.11
N ASN A 215 4.12 14.16 12.63
CA ASN A 215 4.40 12.81 12.12
C ASN A 215 5.06 11.84 13.12
N THR A 216 4.98 12.11 14.43
CA THR A 216 5.19 11.12 15.48
C THR A 216 3.88 10.78 16.21
N TYR A 217 3.87 9.63 16.88
CA TYR A 217 2.70 9.02 17.53
C TYR A 217 3.12 8.43 18.87
N LEU A 218 2.19 8.35 19.82
CA LEU A 218 2.48 7.82 21.15
C LEU A 218 2.83 6.34 21.12
N THR A 219 3.89 5.97 21.83
CA THR A 219 4.28 4.60 22.16
C THR A 219 4.31 4.36 23.66
N GLY A 220 4.10 5.39 24.48
CA GLY A 220 3.99 5.27 25.93
C GLY A 220 3.79 6.61 26.62
N LEU A 221 3.59 6.54 27.93
CA LEU A 221 3.31 7.65 28.82
C LEU A 221 4.26 7.59 30.03
N TRP A 222 4.69 8.73 30.53
CA TRP A 222 5.46 8.84 31.78
C TRP A 222 4.64 9.55 32.84
N ARG A 223 4.66 9.00 34.06
CA ARG A 223 4.08 9.64 35.24
C ARG A 223 5.14 9.97 36.28
N SER A 224 4.93 11.08 36.98
CA SER A 224 5.70 11.46 38.16
C SER A 224 5.28 10.64 39.39
N ALA A 225 5.89 10.95 40.53
CA ALA A 225 5.65 10.21 41.78
C ALA A 225 4.18 10.27 42.20
N ARG A 226 3.66 9.13 42.67
CA ARG A 226 2.30 9.05 43.18
C ARG A 226 2.20 9.78 44.51
N HIS A 227 1.53 10.92 44.48
CA HIS A 227 1.12 11.66 45.67
C HIS A 227 -0.37 11.42 45.94
N ARG A 228 -0.85 11.72 47.15
CA ARG A 228 -2.30 11.77 47.43
C ARG A 228 -2.76 13.23 47.35
N PRO A 229 -3.77 13.58 46.53
CA PRO A 229 -4.51 12.72 45.59
C PRO A 229 -3.72 12.39 44.32
N ASP A 230 -3.94 11.18 43.77
CA ASP A 230 -3.28 10.72 42.54
C ASP A 230 -3.94 11.32 41.29
N ARG A 231 -3.61 12.59 41.03
CA ARG A 231 -4.25 13.45 40.02
C ARG A 231 -3.74 13.20 38.60
N LEU A 232 -4.60 13.49 37.62
CA LEU A 232 -4.28 13.49 36.19
C LEU A 232 -3.03 14.33 35.84
N GLY A 233 -2.79 15.45 36.53
CA GLY A 233 -1.60 16.30 36.36
C GLY A 233 -0.24 15.60 36.58
N LEU A 234 -0.21 14.41 37.21
CA LEU A 234 1.02 13.61 37.34
C LEU A 234 1.41 12.90 36.02
N LEU A 235 0.57 12.96 34.98
CA LEU A 235 0.89 12.52 33.62
C LEU A 235 1.66 13.64 32.90
N GLU A 236 2.98 13.53 32.86
CA GLU A 236 3.84 14.68 32.54
C GLU A 236 4.60 14.56 31.21
N GLN A 237 4.73 13.37 30.62
CA GLN A 237 5.42 13.20 29.32
C GLN A 237 4.83 12.09 28.44
N GLY A 238 4.97 12.24 27.13
CA GLY A 238 4.66 11.22 26.13
C GLY A 238 5.91 10.71 25.42
N ASP A 239 6.04 9.40 25.24
CA ASP A 239 7.05 8.78 24.36
C ASP A 239 6.49 8.77 22.94
N CYS A 240 7.07 9.54 22.03
CA CYS A 240 6.56 9.75 20.68
C CYS A 240 7.56 9.25 19.62
N LYS A 241 7.13 8.36 18.73
CA LYS A 241 8.00 7.77 17.70
C LYS A 241 7.47 8.03 16.28
N SER A 242 8.39 8.24 15.33
CA SER A 242 8.06 8.29 13.90
C SER A 242 7.60 6.93 13.39
N THR A 243 6.99 6.86 12.20
CA THR A 243 6.74 5.58 11.52
C THR A 243 8.03 4.78 11.33
N PRO A 244 7.97 3.43 11.33
CA PRO A 244 9.11 2.55 11.03
C PRO A 244 9.38 2.43 9.51
N PHE A 245 9.03 3.46 8.76
CA PHE A 245 9.19 3.54 7.31
C PHE A 245 9.11 5.01 6.87
N PRO A 246 9.73 5.39 5.73
CA PRO A 246 9.64 6.75 5.19
C PRO A 246 8.18 7.15 4.89
N SER A 247 7.69 8.20 5.56
CA SER A 247 6.36 8.77 5.32
C SER A 247 6.47 10.26 5.03
N ASN A 248 6.74 10.60 3.76
CA ASN A 248 6.94 11.97 3.28
C ASN A 248 5.60 12.68 2.99
N GLY A 249 4.62 12.56 3.88
CA GLY A 249 3.32 13.19 3.67
C GLY A 249 2.48 13.30 4.93
N TYR A 250 1.61 14.31 4.94
CA TYR A 250 0.73 14.62 6.05
C TYR A 250 -0.12 13.41 6.47
N SER A 251 -0.22 13.23 7.78
CA SER A 251 -1.12 12.26 8.40
C SER A 251 -2.57 12.69 8.20
N ARG A 252 -3.48 11.73 7.95
CA ARG A 252 -4.92 12.00 8.05
C ARG A 252 -5.31 11.86 9.51
N CYS A 253 -5.86 12.90 10.12
CA CYS A 253 -6.23 12.87 11.53
C CYS A 253 -7.72 13.17 11.71
N TYR A 254 -8.27 12.70 12.83
CA TYR A 254 -9.59 13.09 13.30
C TYR A 254 -9.57 13.16 14.84
N LYS A 255 -10.49 13.93 15.39
CA LYS A 255 -10.72 14.05 16.84
C LYS A 255 -11.73 13.00 17.28
N LEU A 256 -11.36 12.14 18.21
CA LEU A 256 -12.27 11.21 18.88
C LEU A 256 -12.67 11.85 20.21
N ASN A 257 -13.86 12.46 20.27
CA ASN A 257 -14.48 12.86 21.52
C ASN A 257 -14.78 11.58 22.34
N ILE A 258 -14.34 11.58 23.60
CA ILE A 258 -14.49 10.48 24.54
C ILE A 258 -15.08 10.89 25.88
N TRP A 259 -15.52 12.14 26.09
CA TRP A 259 -16.02 12.68 27.38
C TRP A 259 -16.87 11.68 28.20
N HIS A 260 -18.14 11.55 27.84
CA HIS A 260 -19.10 10.60 28.41
C HIS A 260 -18.72 9.11 28.27
N SER A 261 -17.87 8.71 27.31
CA SER A 261 -17.50 7.30 27.13
C SER A 261 -16.28 6.87 27.95
N PHE A 262 -15.45 7.83 28.36
CA PHE A 262 -14.30 7.69 29.24
C PHE A 262 -14.55 8.31 30.62
N ASP A 263 -15.81 8.66 30.94
CA ASP A 263 -16.32 8.89 32.30
C ASP A 263 -16.62 7.59 33.06
N ARG A 264 -16.62 6.45 32.37
CA ARG A 264 -16.96 5.12 32.91
C ARG A 264 -15.83 4.12 32.62
N LYS A 265 -15.85 2.96 33.29
CA LYS A 265 -14.94 1.84 33.00
C LYS A 265 -15.07 1.45 31.53
N GLY A 266 -13.98 1.48 30.78
CA GLY A 266 -14.06 1.28 29.33
C GLY A 266 -12.82 1.67 28.53
N TRP A 267 -12.92 1.43 27.23
CA TRP A 267 -11.89 1.74 26.23
C TRP A 267 -12.20 3.05 25.51
N ALA A 268 -11.26 4.00 25.56
CA ALA A 268 -11.17 5.07 24.58
C ALA A 268 -10.22 4.62 23.45
N GLN A 269 -10.73 4.43 22.23
CA GLN A 269 -9.94 3.82 21.16
C GLN A 269 -10.13 4.46 19.78
N CYS A 270 -9.03 4.79 19.12
CA CYS A 270 -9.00 5.19 17.72
C CYS A 270 -9.51 4.09 16.77
N ARG A 271 -10.10 4.51 15.66
CA ARG A 271 -10.54 3.67 14.53
C ARG A 271 -9.36 2.86 13.96
N ARG A 272 -9.64 1.68 13.41
CA ARG A 272 -8.63 0.80 12.79
C ARG A 272 -7.77 1.56 11.76
N GLY A 273 -6.45 1.52 11.95
CA GLY A 273 -5.45 2.23 11.14
C GLY A 273 -5.08 3.63 11.64
N TYR A 274 -5.68 4.12 12.71
CA TYR A 274 -5.31 5.38 13.36
C TYR A 274 -4.68 5.10 14.74
N PHE A 275 -3.78 5.99 15.14
CA PHE A 275 -2.95 5.91 16.33
C PHE A 275 -2.99 7.27 17.06
N ILE A 276 -2.82 7.27 18.38
CA ILE A 276 -2.91 8.49 19.18
C ILE A 276 -1.67 9.36 18.92
N GLN A 277 -1.89 10.62 18.54
CA GLN A 277 -0.84 11.63 18.42
C GLN A 277 -0.90 12.68 19.55
N SER A 278 -2.08 12.94 20.08
CA SER A 278 -2.26 13.84 21.23
C SER A 278 -3.50 13.49 22.03
N ILE A 279 -3.49 13.93 23.28
CA ILE A 279 -4.59 13.80 24.24
C ILE A 279 -5.00 15.22 24.62
N THR A 280 -6.29 15.53 24.55
CA THR A 280 -6.84 16.80 25.03
C THR A 280 -7.54 16.58 26.36
N SER A 281 -7.35 17.51 27.30
CA SER A 281 -7.99 17.47 28.61
C SER A 281 -8.66 18.79 28.98
N THR A 282 -9.70 18.72 29.81
CA THR A 282 -10.26 19.84 30.58
C THR A 282 -9.47 20.05 31.87
N ARG A 283 -9.75 21.16 32.56
CA ARG A 283 -9.11 21.49 33.83
C ARG A 283 -9.74 20.69 34.97
N GLY A 284 -9.03 19.68 35.47
CA GLY A 284 -9.45 18.93 36.65
C GLY A 284 -8.39 17.99 37.19
N LYS A 285 -8.76 17.14 38.14
CA LYS A 285 -7.84 16.20 38.82
C LYS A 285 -8.06 14.74 38.43
N GLY A 286 -9.19 14.40 37.82
CA GLY A 286 -9.59 13.02 37.52
C GLY A 286 -9.43 12.62 36.05
N LEU A 287 -9.42 11.32 35.77
CA LEU A 287 -9.36 10.75 34.42
C LEU A 287 -10.54 11.14 33.53
N HIS A 288 -11.71 11.43 34.10
CA HIS A 288 -12.86 11.98 33.36
C HIS A 288 -12.50 13.24 32.56
N ASN A 289 -11.53 14.03 33.03
CA ASN A 289 -11.08 15.25 32.34
C ASN A 289 -10.28 14.95 31.06
N ILE A 290 -10.12 13.68 30.65
CA ILE A 290 -9.55 13.32 29.35
C ILE A 290 -10.69 13.26 28.31
N GLU A 291 -10.88 14.36 27.60
CA GLU A 291 -12.05 14.60 26.75
C GLU A 291 -11.92 14.08 25.32
N GLU A 292 -10.70 14.04 24.76
CA GLU A 292 -10.50 13.79 23.34
C GLU A 292 -9.15 13.13 23.03
N LEU A 293 -9.16 12.11 22.18
CA LEU A 293 -7.96 11.56 21.55
C LEU A 293 -7.84 12.09 20.12
N HIS A 294 -6.70 12.68 19.78
CA HIS A 294 -6.39 13.03 18.40
C HIS A 294 -5.77 11.83 17.70
N CYS A 295 -6.58 11.19 16.86
CA CYS A 295 -6.29 9.95 16.18
C CYS A 295 -5.75 10.22 14.78
N CYS A 296 -4.47 9.94 14.54
CA CYS A 296 -3.79 10.17 13.27
C CYS A 296 -3.40 8.85 12.58
N LYS A 297 -3.59 8.81 11.26
CA LYS A 297 -3.17 7.72 10.37
C LYS A 297 -2.02 8.22 9.48
N PRO A 298 -0.80 7.64 9.59
CA PRO A 298 0.29 7.97 8.68
C PRO A 298 -0.09 7.72 7.22
N LYS A 299 0.41 8.58 6.31
CA LYS A 299 0.20 8.37 4.88
C LYS A 299 0.82 7.03 4.47
N ALA A 300 0.06 6.28 3.66
CA ALA A 300 0.42 4.95 3.21
C ALA A 300 0.78 3.98 4.37
N SER A 301 -0.11 3.85 5.36
CA SER A 301 0.00 2.86 6.45
C SER A 301 -1.23 1.95 6.57
N ILE A 302 -1.01 0.71 7.01
CA ILE A 302 -2.03 -0.20 7.53
C ILE A 302 -1.70 -0.61 8.97
N GLN A 303 -2.73 -0.97 9.73
CA GLN A 303 -2.57 -1.54 11.05
C GLN A 303 -2.17 -3.02 10.94
N GLY A 304 -1.06 -3.37 11.58
CA GLY A 304 -0.61 -4.76 11.72
C GLY A 304 -1.30 -5.50 12.87
N ARG A 305 -0.54 -6.36 13.55
CA ARG A 305 -0.97 -7.02 14.79
C ARG A 305 -1.16 -5.97 15.90
N CYS A 306 -2.10 -6.25 16.79
CA CYS A 306 -2.35 -5.46 17.99
C CYS A 306 -2.48 -6.37 19.20
N HIS A 307 -2.18 -5.82 20.37
CA HIS A 307 -2.32 -6.45 21.65
C HIS A 307 -2.80 -5.42 22.69
N LYS A 308 -3.20 -5.93 23.85
CA LYS A 308 -3.39 -5.14 25.06
C LYS A 308 -2.08 -5.20 25.84
N GLU A 309 -1.49 -4.06 26.15
CA GLU A 309 -0.37 -3.97 27.09
C GLU A 309 -0.96 -3.67 28.46
N ASN A 310 -0.80 -4.60 29.41
CA ASN A 310 -1.17 -4.34 30.79
C ASN A 310 -0.13 -3.41 31.42
N VAL A 311 -0.59 -2.27 31.93
CA VAL A 311 0.25 -1.24 32.54
C VAL A 311 -0.06 -1.00 34.02
N TRP A 312 -1.04 -1.68 34.64
CA TRP A 312 -1.48 -1.49 36.04
C TRP A 312 -0.33 -1.16 37.02
N ARG A 313 0.54 -2.14 37.28
CA ARG A 313 1.70 -2.02 38.17
C ARG A 313 2.74 -0.98 37.72
N SER A 314 2.88 -0.70 36.42
CA SER A 314 3.80 0.32 35.93
C SER A 314 3.19 1.74 35.95
N PHE A 315 1.87 1.86 35.98
CA PHE A 315 1.13 3.11 36.14
C PHE A 315 0.83 3.47 37.60
N ASP A 316 1.05 2.54 38.54
CA ASP A 316 0.98 2.79 39.99
C ASP A 316 2.24 3.48 40.56
N HIS A 317 3.35 3.47 39.82
CA HIS A 317 4.67 3.96 40.26
C HIS A 317 5.23 5.06 39.34
N LYS A 318 6.17 5.86 39.86
CA LYS A 318 6.92 6.85 39.05
C LYS A 318 7.65 6.13 37.92
N GLY A 319 7.47 6.56 36.68
CA GLY A 319 8.19 5.99 35.55
C GLY A 319 7.41 5.92 34.25
N TRP A 320 7.96 5.13 33.33
CA TRP A 320 7.44 4.93 31.99
C TRP A 320 6.59 3.66 31.90
N SER A 321 5.39 3.80 31.33
CA SER A 321 4.62 2.67 30.80
C SER A 321 4.59 2.79 29.28
N ARG A 322 4.93 1.72 28.56
CA ARG A 322 5.10 1.73 27.10
C ARG A 322 4.48 0.50 26.46
N CYS A 323 3.98 0.69 25.25
CA CYS A 323 3.82 -0.39 24.28
C CYS A 323 5.17 -1.06 23.99
N ARG A 324 5.16 -2.39 23.78
CA ARG A 324 6.30 -3.15 23.23
C ARG A 324 6.90 -2.49 21.99
N ALA A 325 8.20 -2.69 21.80
CA ALA A 325 8.98 -2.18 20.67
C ALA A 325 8.28 -2.44 19.31
N GLY A 326 8.31 -1.45 18.43
CA GLY A 326 7.64 -1.50 17.12
C GLY A 326 6.12 -1.32 17.14
N THR A 327 5.49 -1.07 18.29
CA THR A 327 4.05 -0.83 18.42
C THR A 327 3.70 0.53 19.03
N TYR A 328 2.53 1.04 18.67
CA TYR A 328 2.06 2.41 18.92
C TYR A 328 0.67 2.38 19.55
N MET A 329 0.39 3.35 20.42
CA MET A 329 -0.88 3.47 21.13
C MET A 329 -2.02 3.79 20.16
N GLN A 330 -3.07 2.99 20.22
CA GLN A 330 -4.35 3.16 19.52
C GLN A 330 -5.49 3.46 20.49
N GLY A 331 -5.36 3.13 21.77
CA GLY A 331 -6.37 3.39 22.78
C GLY A 331 -5.81 3.24 24.19
N ILE A 332 -6.58 3.74 25.15
CA ILE A 332 -6.35 3.63 26.59
C ILE A 332 -7.59 3.04 27.26
N PHE A 333 -7.39 2.27 28.32
CA PHE A 333 -8.45 1.68 29.13
C PHE A 333 -8.38 2.22 30.55
N ARG A 334 -9.54 2.58 31.11
CA ARG A 334 -9.68 2.90 32.54
C ARG A 334 -10.57 1.90 33.26
N ASN A 335 -10.29 1.68 34.54
CA ASN A 335 -11.12 0.90 35.43
C ASN A 335 -12.33 1.71 35.95
N THR A 336 -12.99 1.26 37.01
CA THR A 336 -14.16 1.95 37.61
C THR A 336 -13.84 3.27 38.31
N CYS A 337 -12.59 3.49 38.70
CA CYS A 337 -12.15 4.67 39.44
C CYS A 337 -11.61 5.79 38.53
N ASP A 338 -11.29 6.94 39.12
CA ASP A 338 -11.06 8.22 38.43
C ASP A 338 -9.67 8.84 38.69
N GLN A 339 -8.85 8.20 39.53
CA GLN A 339 -7.47 8.59 39.77
C GLN A 339 -6.55 8.13 38.64
N LEU A 340 -5.36 8.73 38.49
CA LEU A 340 -4.45 8.42 37.38
C LEU A 340 -4.04 6.93 37.32
N PHE A 341 -3.84 6.28 38.48
CA PHE A 341 -3.55 4.85 38.59
C PHE A 341 -4.63 3.94 37.98
N CYS A 342 -5.87 4.43 37.78
CA CYS A 342 -6.96 3.66 37.19
C CYS A 342 -6.81 3.43 35.67
N LEU A 343 -5.71 3.88 35.04
CA LEU A 343 -5.30 3.52 33.67
C LEU A 343 -4.57 2.17 33.65
N GLU A 344 -5.30 1.09 33.37
CA GLU A 344 -4.81 -0.29 33.53
C GLU A 344 -4.21 -0.89 32.25
N GLU A 345 -4.69 -0.50 31.06
CA GLU A 345 -4.25 -1.10 29.79
C GLU A 345 -4.09 -0.07 28.67
N PHE A 346 -3.09 -0.30 27.81
CA PHE A 346 -2.97 0.36 26.51
C PHE A 346 -3.33 -0.60 25.38
N ARG A 347 -4.03 -0.12 24.36
CA ARG A 347 -4.15 -0.86 23.10
C ARG A 347 -2.99 -0.48 22.20
N CYS A 348 -2.08 -1.41 22.01
CA CYS A 348 -0.87 -1.21 21.23
C CYS A 348 -1.00 -1.93 19.88
N CYS A 349 -0.59 -1.28 18.80
CA CYS A 349 -0.70 -1.78 17.44
C CYS A 349 0.56 -1.51 16.65
N SER A 350 1.03 -2.50 15.87
CA SER A 350 2.12 -2.30 14.91
C SER A 350 1.66 -1.46 13.71
N MET A 351 2.50 -0.52 13.28
CA MET A 351 2.34 0.16 11.99
C MET A 351 3.05 -0.66 10.91
N LYS A 352 2.34 -1.05 9.86
CA LYS A 352 2.95 -1.57 8.64
C LYS A 352 2.78 -0.53 7.53
N GLN A 353 3.79 -0.39 6.67
CA GLN A 353 3.63 0.44 5.49
C GLN A 353 2.54 -0.18 4.62
N SER A 354 1.53 0.59 4.24
CA SER A 354 0.65 0.16 3.16
C SER A 354 1.46 0.30 1.89
N ILE A 355 2.07 -0.81 1.46
CA ILE A 355 2.54 -0.91 0.08
C ILE A 355 1.34 -0.54 -0.80
N PRO A 356 1.44 0.43 -1.73
CA PRO A 356 0.33 0.84 -2.59
C PRO A 356 -0.06 -0.31 -3.52
N ASN A 357 -0.92 -1.18 -3.02
CA ASN A 357 -1.36 -2.47 -3.56
C ASN A 357 -0.25 -3.24 -4.32
N PRO A 358 0.53 -4.13 -3.65
CA PRO A 358 1.48 -5.02 -4.31
C PRO A 358 0.78 -6.16 -5.07
N GLY A 359 -0.38 -5.90 -5.66
CA GLY A 359 -1.35 -6.91 -6.13
C GLY A 359 -1.88 -6.68 -7.54
N ARG A 360 -1.47 -5.62 -8.25
CA ARG A 360 -1.59 -5.58 -9.71
C ARG A 360 -0.31 -5.04 -10.33
N ILE A 361 0.37 -5.94 -11.04
CA ILE A 361 1.19 -5.52 -12.17
C ILE A 361 0.25 -4.75 -13.10
N ALA A 362 0.39 -3.44 -13.18
CA ALA A 362 -0.51 -2.64 -14.01
C ALA A 362 -0.22 -2.96 -15.48
N VAL A 363 -1.20 -3.57 -16.14
CA VAL A 363 -1.20 -3.80 -17.58
C VAL A 363 -2.09 -2.72 -18.20
N SER A 364 -1.60 -2.08 -19.24
CA SER A 364 -2.37 -1.12 -20.05
C SER A 364 -1.94 -1.24 -21.52
N ARG A 365 -2.74 -0.66 -22.41
CA ARG A 365 -2.41 -0.51 -23.83
C ARG A 365 -2.01 0.94 -24.06
N ALA A 366 -0.88 1.18 -24.68
CA ALA A 366 -0.53 2.50 -25.19
C ALA A 366 -1.07 2.62 -26.62
N ASN A 367 -2.03 3.51 -26.82
CA ASN A 367 -2.56 3.84 -28.14
C ASN A 367 -1.49 4.62 -28.92
N TRP A 368 -1.06 4.07 -30.06
CA TRP A 368 -0.07 4.65 -30.96
C TRP A 368 -0.63 5.01 -32.36
N TRP A 369 -1.92 4.77 -32.61
CA TRP A 369 -2.68 5.02 -33.87
C TRP A 369 -2.52 6.43 -34.49
N HIS A 370 -1.96 7.38 -33.75
CA HIS A 370 -1.61 8.72 -34.26
C HIS A 370 -0.15 9.09 -34.00
N SER A 371 0.49 8.55 -32.96
CA SER A 371 1.87 8.88 -32.60
C SER A 371 2.92 8.13 -33.43
N PHE A 372 2.55 7.00 -34.05
CA PHE A 372 3.45 6.21 -34.88
C PHE A 372 3.18 6.32 -36.40
N ASP A 373 2.15 7.07 -36.78
CA ASP A 373 1.93 7.54 -38.15
C ASP A 373 2.95 8.59 -38.60
N ARG A 374 3.50 9.34 -37.63
CA ARG A 374 4.34 10.54 -37.84
C ARG A 374 5.71 10.34 -37.19
N GLN A 375 6.70 11.14 -37.59
CA GLN A 375 7.98 11.20 -36.88
C GLN A 375 7.75 11.56 -35.41
N GLY A 376 8.37 10.82 -34.49
CA GLY A 376 8.17 11.03 -33.06
C GLY A 376 8.39 9.79 -32.21
N TRP A 377 8.16 9.98 -30.90
CA TRP A 377 8.23 8.94 -29.89
C TRP A 377 6.85 8.34 -29.63
N SER A 378 6.75 7.02 -29.69
CA SER A 378 5.61 6.25 -29.20
C SER A 378 6.05 5.42 -27.99
N THR A 379 5.41 5.64 -26.85
CA THR A 379 5.89 5.11 -25.54
C THR A 379 4.77 4.55 -24.68
N CYS A 380 5.12 3.62 -23.80
CA CYS A 380 4.28 3.18 -22.69
C CYS A 380 4.16 4.26 -21.60
N PRO A 381 3.11 4.23 -20.77
CA PRO A 381 3.02 5.05 -19.57
C PRO A 381 4.27 4.98 -18.67
N ALA A 382 4.55 6.06 -17.95
CA ALA A 382 5.67 6.10 -17.00
C ALA A 382 5.62 4.95 -15.99
N GLY A 383 6.76 4.31 -15.74
CA GLY A 383 6.89 3.14 -14.87
C GLY A 383 6.51 1.80 -15.50
N GLN A 384 6.16 1.78 -16.80
CA GLN A 384 5.85 0.57 -17.56
C GLN A 384 6.87 0.29 -18.65
N TYR A 385 6.83 -0.94 -19.17
CA TYR A 385 7.71 -1.49 -20.19
C TYR A 385 6.86 -2.29 -21.18
N ILE A 386 7.33 -2.38 -22.42
CA ILE A 386 6.65 -3.09 -23.51
C ILE A 386 6.75 -4.60 -23.26
N THR A 387 5.64 -5.31 -23.46
CA THR A 387 5.58 -6.79 -23.46
C THR A 387 5.02 -7.34 -24.76
N GLY A 388 4.77 -6.50 -25.75
CA GLY A 388 4.23 -6.89 -27.05
C GLY A 388 3.59 -5.73 -27.78
N PHE A 389 3.19 -6.01 -29.01
CA PHE A 389 2.69 -5.04 -29.99
C PHE A 389 1.39 -5.52 -30.62
N TYR A 390 0.52 -4.57 -30.93
CA TYR A 390 -0.64 -4.77 -31.78
C TYR A 390 -0.37 -4.13 -33.15
N ARG A 391 -0.71 -4.85 -34.21
CA ARG A 391 -0.69 -4.32 -35.56
C ARG A 391 -2.07 -4.35 -36.22
N SER A 392 -2.36 -3.35 -37.05
CA SER A 392 -3.53 -3.35 -37.92
C SER A 392 -3.35 -4.33 -39.09
N ALA A 393 -4.41 -4.48 -39.88
CA ALA A 393 -4.43 -5.38 -41.02
C ALA A 393 -3.29 -5.09 -42.01
N ARG A 394 -2.58 -6.15 -42.41
CA ARG A 394 -1.60 -6.09 -43.49
C ARG A 394 -2.28 -5.65 -44.78
N ARG A 395 -1.69 -4.67 -45.45
CA ARG A 395 -2.02 -4.27 -46.83
C ARG A 395 -0.70 -4.00 -47.54
N ILE A 396 -0.73 -3.84 -48.85
CA ILE A 396 0.42 -3.39 -49.64
C ILE A 396 0.25 -1.89 -49.87
N PRO A 397 1.23 -1.02 -49.50
CA PRO A 397 2.45 -1.31 -48.74
C PRO A 397 2.19 -1.58 -47.23
N ASP A 398 2.99 -2.48 -46.65
CA ASP A 398 2.92 -2.87 -45.23
C ASP A 398 3.90 -2.05 -44.39
N GLY A 399 3.73 -0.72 -44.39
CA GLY A 399 4.66 0.17 -43.71
C GLY A 399 4.42 0.31 -42.21
N ILE A 400 5.40 0.91 -41.53
CA ILE A 400 5.53 0.88 -40.06
C ILE A 400 4.40 1.56 -39.29
N TRP A 401 3.64 2.46 -39.90
CA TRP A 401 2.48 3.11 -39.26
C TRP A 401 1.41 2.12 -38.82
N ARG A 402 1.37 0.91 -39.41
CA ARG A 402 0.46 -0.18 -39.01
C ARG A 402 0.74 -0.77 -37.62
N LEU A 403 1.73 -0.25 -36.88
CA LEU A 403 2.06 -0.61 -35.51
C LEU A 403 1.28 0.30 -34.53
N GLU A 404 0.02 -0.08 -34.26
CA GLU A 404 -0.99 0.81 -33.68
C GLU A 404 -1.00 0.86 -32.14
N GLU A 405 -0.51 -0.17 -31.44
CA GLU A 405 -0.48 -0.18 -29.97
C GLU A 405 0.70 -0.98 -29.40
N ALA A 406 1.11 -0.61 -28.18
CA ALA A 406 1.96 -1.45 -27.34
C ALA A 406 1.21 -1.96 -26.10
N LYS A 407 1.41 -3.25 -25.77
CA LYS A 407 1.00 -3.81 -24.48
C LYS A 407 2.07 -3.45 -23.47
N CYS A 408 1.68 -2.67 -22.48
CA CYS A 408 2.55 -2.10 -21.48
C CYS A 408 2.29 -2.74 -20.13
N LYS A 409 3.35 -3.04 -19.39
CA LYS A 409 3.31 -3.74 -18.11
C LYS A 409 4.26 -3.07 -17.13
N SER A 410 3.79 -2.75 -15.92
CA SER A 410 4.68 -2.30 -14.85
C SER A 410 5.72 -3.35 -14.50
N ALA A 411 6.86 -2.93 -13.94
CA ALA A 411 7.83 -3.87 -13.37
C ALA A 411 7.19 -4.79 -12.32
N PRO A 412 7.81 -5.95 -12.01
CA PRO A 412 7.37 -6.82 -10.91
C PRO A 412 7.42 -6.11 -9.55
N LEU A 413 6.92 -6.77 -8.52
CA LEU A 413 6.80 -6.22 -7.16
C LEU A 413 8.18 -5.96 -6.52
N GLY A 414 8.34 -4.79 -5.89
CA GLY A 414 9.58 -4.40 -5.19
C GLY A 414 9.86 -2.90 -5.23
N TRP A 415 9.17 -2.11 -4.39
CA TRP A 415 9.52 -0.73 -4.01
C TRP A 415 10.11 0.22 -5.09
N VAL A 416 9.49 0.26 -6.28
CA VAL A 416 9.71 1.35 -7.25
C VAL A 416 8.52 2.32 -7.15
N PRO A 417 8.73 3.60 -6.81
CA PRO A 417 7.72 4.62 -7.09
C PRO A 417 7.46 4.62 -8.59
N ARG A 418 6.20 4.43 -9.04
CA ARG A 418 5.80 4.18 -10.46
C ARG A 418 6.24 5.24 -11.50
N ARG A 419 7.09 6.20 -11.14
CA ARG A 419 7.62 7.27 -11.99
C ARG A 419 9.16 7.34 -11.98
N GLN A 420 9.85 6.53 -11.20
CA GLN A 420 11.31 6.53 -11.10
C GLN A 420 11.93 5.42 -11.96
N GLN A 421 12.13 5.74 -13.24
CA GLN A 421 12.90 4.91 -14.18
C GLN A 421 14.23 5.61 -14.50
N GLN A 422 15.31 4.84 -14.59
CA GLN A 422 16.52 5.25 -15.30
C GLN A 422 16.36 4.82 -16.75
N CYS A 423 16.42 5.76 -17.69
CA CYS A 423 16.25 5.49 -19.12
C CYS A 423 17.42 6.03 -19.92
N TYR A 424 17.72 5.39 -21.04
CA TYR A 424 18.57 5.93 -22.09
C TYR A 424 17.93 5.68 -23.47
N LYS A 425 18.40 6.42 -24.48
CA LYS A 425 18.03 6.21 -25.88
C LYS A 425 19.07 5.31 -26.52
N LEU A 426 18.65 4.18 -27.05
CA LEU A 426 19.47 3.33 -27.89
C LEU A 426 19.29 3.78 -29.34
N ASN A 427 20.29 4.44 -29.92
CA ASN A 427 20.36 4.62 -31.37
C ASN A 427 20.55 3.24 -32.01
N ILE A 428 19.68 2.89 -32.97
CA ILE A 428 19.79 1.66 -33.75
C ILE A 428 19.90 1.91 -35.25
N TRP A 429 19.97 3.16 -35.72
CA TRP A 429 19.84 3.61 -37.12
C TRP A 429 20.56 2.65 -38.09
N SER A 430 21.90 2.69 -38.12
CA SER A 430 22.72 1.85 -39.01
C SER A 430 22.67 0.35 -38.71
N SER A 431 22.31 -0.04 -37.48
CA SER A 431 22.26 -1.45 -37.05
C SER A 431 20.95 -2.15 -37.42
N PHE A 432 19.88 -1.38 -37.57
CA PHE A 432 18.52 -1.84 -37.87
C PHE A 432 18.06 -1.41 -39.26
N ASP A 433 18.95 -0.83 -40.08
CA ASP A 433 18.85 -0.76 -41.55
C ASP A 433 18.90 -2.14 -42.23
N ARG A 434 19.59 -3.10 -41.58
CA ARG A 434 19.93 -4.43 -42.10
C ARG A 434 19.32 -5.53 -41.23
N LYS A 435 19.32 -6.78 -41.71
CA LYS A 435 18.91 -7.95 -40.93
C LYS A 435 19.75 -8.06 -39.66
N GLY A 436 19.09 -8.12 -38.51
CA GLY A 436 19.79 -7.99 -37.23
C GLY A 436 18.87 -7.67 -36.06
N TRP A 437 19.52 -7.49 -34.91
CA TRP A 437 18.90 -7.24 -33.60
C TRP A 437 19.10 -5.78 -33.18
N GLY A 438 18.01 -5.05 -32.94
CA GLY A 438 18.04 -3.89 -32.05
C GLY A 438 17.82 -4.35 -30.61
N LYS A 439 18.74 -4.06 -29.68
CA LYS A 439 18.66 -4.57 -28.29
C LYS A 439 19.10 -3.58 -27.22
N CYS A 440 18.27 -3.44 -26.19
CA CYS A 440 18.62 -2.76 -24.96
C CYS A 440 19.81 -3.42 -24.26
N LYS A 441 20.60 -2.62 -23.53
CA LYS A 441 21.69 -3.07 -22.66
C LYS A 441 21.13 -3.97 -21.56
N HIS A 442 21.96 -4.89 -21.07
CA HIS A 442 21.61 -5.79 -19.98
C HIS A 442 21.06 -5.03 -18.76
N GLY A 443 19.94 -5.51 -18.21
CA GLY A 443 19.18 -4.87 -17.13
C GLY A 443 18.21 -3.77 -17.56
N TYR A 444 18.12 -3.44 -18.85
CA TYR A 444 17.16 -2.47 -19.41
C TYR A 444 16.15 -3.12 -20.36
N TYR A 445 14.94 -2.58 -20.35
CA TYR A 445 13.79 -3.10 -21.09
C TYR A 445 13.16 -1.98 -21.94
N MET A 446 12.59 -2.33 -23.07
CA MET A 446 11.95 -1.37 -23.97
C MET A 446 10.75 -0.73 -23.29
N GLN A 447 10.66 0.60 -23.34
CA GLN A 447 9.51 1.39 -22.87
C GLN A 447 8.87 2.17 -24.02
N GLY A 448 9.57 2.36 -25.14
CA GLY A 448 9.05 3.02 -26.32
C GLY A 448 10.00 2.91 -27.50
N ILE A 449 9.52 3.37 -28.66
CA ILE A 449 10.25 3.39 -29.93
C ILE A 449 10.10 4.78 -30.58
N TYR A 450 11.15 5.21 -31.26
CA TYR A 450 11.18 6.43 -32.07
C TYR A 450 11.23 6.07 -33.53
N ARG A 451 10.54 6.86 -34.35
CA ARG A 451 10.60 6.74 -35.80
C ARG A 451 10.92 8.07 -36.50
N THR A 452 11.62 7.98 -37.62
CA THR A 452 11.83 9.07 -38.59
C THR A 452 10.65 9.17 -39.58
N ASN A 453 10.69 10.18 -40.44
CA ASN A 453 9.79 10.27 -41.58
C ASN A 453 10.05 9.12 -42.57
N GLY A 454 8.98 8.62 -43.20
CA GLY A 454 9.06 7.52 -44.15
C GLY A 454 8.02 6.45 -43.91
N ARG A 455 8.24 5.29 -44.52
CA ARG A 455 7.27 4.20 -44.62
C ARG A 455 7.85 2.83 -44.28
N ASN A 456 9.18 2.73 -44.18
CA ASN A 456 9.92 1.49 -44.18
C ASN A 456 10.34 1.08 -42.77
N LEU A 457 10.70 -0.19 -42.58
CA LEU A 457 11.12 -0.74 -41.28
C LEU A 457 12.38 -0.07 -40.72
N HIS A 458 13.31 0.35 -41.58
CA HIS A 458 14.49 1.10 -41.14
C HIS A 458 14.16 2.46 -40.51
N ASN A 459 12.98 3.04 -40.80
CA ASN A 459 12.55 4.28 -40.15
C ASN A 459 12.17 4.08 -38.67
N ILE A 460 12.45 2.92 -38.05
CA ILE A 460 12.45 2.71 -36.59
C ILE A 460 13.91 2.80 -36.09
N GLU A 461 14.21 3.91 -35.41
CA GLU A 461 15.58 4.45 -35.37
C GLU A 461 16.16 4.53 -33.95
N GLU A 462 15.31 4.68 -32.93
CA GLU A 462 15.75 4.61 -31.53
C GLU A 462 14.80 3.79 -30.67
N PHE A 463 15.34 3.04 -29.71
CA PHE A 463 14.57 2.45 -28.62
C PHE A 463 14.77 3.25 -27.33
N ARG A 464 13.67 3.50 -26.60
CA ARG A 464 13.73 4.03 -25.24
C ARG A 464 13.86 2.86 -24.28
N CYS A 465 15.07 2.62 -23.84
CA CYS A 465 15.42 1.53 -22.94
C CYS A 465 15.43 2.05 -21.49
N CYS A 466 14.61 1.46 -20.63
CA CYS A 466 14.41 1.89 -19.25
C CYS A 466 14.60 0.73 -18.26
N LYS A 467 14.97 1.07 -17.02
CA LYS A 467 14.95 0.16 -15.87
C LYS A 467 14.42 0.87 -14.61
N PRO A 468 13.93 0.15 -13.58
CA PRO A 468 13.74 0.70 -12.25
C PRO A 468 14.95 1.48 -11.71
N LYS A 469 14.72 2.65 -11.10
CA LYS A 469 15.77 3.41 -10.41
C LYS A 469 16.02 2.83 -9.00
N ASN A 470 17.25 2.93 -8.50
CA ASN A 470 17.70 2.52 -7.16
C ASN A 470 17.59 1.01 -6.84
N HIS A 471 17.63 0.13 -7.84
CA HIS A 471 17.60 -1.33 -7.63
C HIS A 471 18.61 -2.06 -8.53
N HIS A 472 19.19 -3.15 -8.02
CA HIS A 472 20.01 -4.06 -8.82
C HIS A 472 19.11 -5.01 -9.61
N VAL A 473 18.77 -4.60 -10.82
CA VAL A 473 17.90 -5.36 -11.72
C VAL A 473 18.72 -6.46 -12.40
N VAL A 474 18.45 -7.72 -12.05
CA VAL A 474 19.11 -8.87 -12.65
C VAL A 474 18.21 -9.51 -13.70
N GLN A 475 18.56 -9.28 -14.96
CA GLN A 475 18.05 -9.98 -16.14
C GLN A 475 18.62 -11.41 -16.12
N ARG A 476 17.86 -12.38 -15.55
CA ARG A 476 18.35 -13.76 -15.37
C ARG A 476 18.00 -14.74 -16.48
N SER A 477 16.95 -14.49 -17.24
CA SER A 477 16.48 -15.44 -18.26
C SER A 477 15.82 -14.70 -19.41
N CYS A 478 16.40 -14.85 -20.60
CA CYS A 478 15.94 -14.26 -21.85
C CYS A 478 15.69 -15.36 -22.87
N ARG A 479 14.67 -15.18 -23.71
CA ARG A 479 14.39 -16.04 -24.86
C ARG A 479 14.07 -15.19 -26.08
N LYS A 480 14.36 -15.75 -27.24
CA LYS A 480 13.84 -15.25 -28.52
C LYS A 480 12.43 -15.81 -28.68
N GLN A 481 11.44 -14.93 -28.78
CA GLN A 481 10.07 -15.30 -29.11
C GLN A 481 9.90 -15.11 -30.61
N ASN A 482 9.73 -16.21 -31.36
CA ASN A 482 9.30 -16.14 -32.75
C ASN A 482 7.90 -15.52 -32.80
N VAL A 483 7.73 -14.52 -33.66
CA VAL A 483 6.47 -13.81 -33.91
C VAL A 483 6.09 -13.72 -35.38
N TRP A 484 6.90 -14.23 -36.33
CA TRP A 484 6.65 -14.22 -37.79
C TRP A 484 5.16 -14.37 -38.13
N HIS A 485 4.58 -15.55 -37.90
CA HIS A 485 3.20 -15.83 -38.31
C HIS A 485 2.14 -14.98 -37.58
N SER A 486 2.43 -14.49 -36.37
CA SER A 486 1.53 -13.61 -35.60
C SER A 486 1.68 -12.13 -35.97
N PHE A 487 2.84 -11.71 -36.45
CA PHE A 487 3.17 -10.33 -36.83
C PHE A 487 2.99 -10.04 -38.33
N ASP A 488 2.73 -11.08 -39.12
CA ASP A 488 2.17 -10.98 -40.48
C ASP A 488 0.67 -10.59 -40.49
N ARG A 489 -0.04 -10.80 -39.37
CA ARG A 489 -1.51 -10.76 -39.29
C ARG A 489 -2.00 -9.63 -38.39
N LYS A 490 -3.24 -9.15 -38.61
CA LYS A 490 -3.89 -8.22 -37.67
C LYS A 490 -3.99 -8.88 -36.30
N GLY A 491 -3.53 -8.21 -35.24
CA GLY A 491 -3.60 -8.75 -33.89
C GLY A 491 -2.40 -8.45 -33.03
N TRP A 492 -2.30 -9.20 -31.93
CA TRP A 492 -1.26 -9.08 -30.92
C TRP A 492 -0.15 -10.10 -31.14
N SER A 493 1.11 -9.64 -31.12
CA SER A 493 2.29 -10.48 -30.87
C SER A 493 2.91 -10.05 -29.53
N GLN A 494 3.28 -11.00 -28.67
CA GLN A 494 3.64 -10.69 -27.27
C GLN A 494 4.73 -11.61 -26.72
N CYS A 495 5.53 -11.07 -25.80
CA CYS A 495 6.39 -11.87 -24.94
C CYS A 495 5.54 -12.75 -23.99
N PRO A 496 5.84 -14.05 -23.82
CA PRO A 496 4.96 -14.90 -23.03
C PRO A 496 5.17 -14.74 -21.51
N GLY A 497 4.06 -14.83 -20.76
CA GLY A 497 4.04 -14.81 -19.30
C GLY A 497 4.44 -13.47 -18.66
N ASN A 498 5.40 -13.52 -17.74
CA ASN A 498 5.90 -12.36 -16.99
C ASN A 498 7.26 -11.85 -17.51
N THR A 499 7.45 -11.88 -18.82
CA THR A 499 8.64 -11.34 -19.50
C THR A 499 8.34 -10.03 -20.22
N TYR A 500 9.38 -9.24 -20.46
CA TYR A 500 9.33 -7.90 -21.06
C TYR A 500 10.26 -7.84 -22.27
N MET A 501 9.93 -7.01 -23.26
CA MET A 501 10.75 -6.86 -24.46
C MET A 501 12.05 -6.12 -24.13
N THR A 502 13.18 -6.69 -24.54
CA THR A 502 14.51 -6.06 -24.52
C THR A 502 15.01 -5.74 -25.92
N GLY A 503 14.41 -6.33 -26.96
CA GLY A 503 14.76 -6.03 -28.34
C GLY A 503 13.83 -6.63 -29.38
N ILE A 504 14.11 -6.28 -30.63
CA ILE A 504 13.38 -6.70 -31.82
C ILE A 504 14.40 -7.18 -32.86
N TRP A 505 14.08 -8.26 -33.56
CA TRP A 505 14.84 -8.74 -34.71
C TRP A 505 14.11 -8.45 -36.01
N ARG A 506 14.85 -8.05 -37.04
CA ARG A 506 14.35 -7.91 -38.40
C ARG A 506 15.07 -8.83 -39.39
N ASN A 507 14.33 -9.26 -40.40
CA ASN A 507 14.85 -9.99 -41.56
C ASN A 507 15.33 -9.04 -42.69
N ASN A 508 15.72 -9.60 -43.82
CA ASN A 508 16.32 -8.90 -44.99
C ASN A 508 15.37 -7.95 -45.77
N CYS A 509 14.15 -7.67 -45.29
CA CYS A 509 13.17 -6.82 -45.99
C CYS A 509 12.77 -5.57 -45.19
N ASN A 510 12.18 -4.58 -45.87
CA ASN A 510 11.96 -3.21 -45.36
C ASN A 510 10.51 -2.88 -44.97
N TRP A 511 9.66 -3.88 -44.71
CA TRP A 511 8.26 -3.72 -44.32
C TRP A 511 8.01 -4.16 -42.87
N LEU A 512 6.87 -3.77 -42.27
CA LEU A 512 6.57 -4.04 -40.86
C LEU A 512 6.54 -5.55 -40.55
N TYR A 513 5.98 -6.36 -41.46
CA TYR A 513 5.98 -7.82 -41.33
C TYR A 513 7.38 -8.45 -41.22
N CYS A 514 8.45 -7.77 -41.63
CA CYS A 514 9.82 -8.29 -41.56
C CYS A 514 10.39 -8.34 -40.13
N ILE A 515 9.59 -8.02 -39.09
CA ILE A 515 9.89 -8.26 -37.68
C ILE A 515 9.47 -9.68 -37.32
N GLU A 516 10.44 -10.60 -37.22
CA GLU A 516 10.16 -12.04 -37.01
C GLU A 516 10.37 -12.52 -35.57
N GLU A 517 11.15 -11.80 -34.74
CA GLU A 517 11.42 -12.21 -33.36
C GLU A 517 11.46 -11.02 -32.37
N PHE A 518 11.03 -11.29 -31.12
CA PHE A 518 11.23 -10.41 -29.98
C PHE A 518 12.23 -11.04 -29.00
N GLU A 519 13.13 -10.24 -28.42
CA GLU A 519 13.91 -10.70 -27.26
C GLU A 519 13.11 -10.41 -25.99
N CYS A 520 12.75 -11.46 -25.26
CA CYS A 520 11.84 -11.44 -24.14
C CYS A 520 12.55 -11.89 -22.87
N CYS A 521 12.80 -10.96 -21.96
CA CYS A 521 13.55 -11.21 -20.74
C CYS A 521 12.68 -11.11 -19.49
N SER A 522 12.96 -11.98 -18.52
CA SER A 522 12.47 -11.83 -17.15
C SER A 522 13.10 -10.61 -16.49
N MET A 523 12.34 -9.96 -15.62
CA MET A 523 12.83 -8.93 -14.70
C MET A 523 12.78 -9.50 -13.30
N LYS A 524 13.90 -9.51 -12.60
CA LYS A 524 14.02 -9.87 -11.19
C LYS A 524 14.82 -8.80 -10.46
N TYR A 525 14.41 -8.50 -9.24
CA TYR A 525 15.21 -7.71 -8.31
C TYR A 525 16.12 -8.66 -7.55
N VAL A 526 17.30 -8.17 -7.18
CA VAL A 526 18.21 -8.74 -6.18
C VAL A 526 18.53 -7.63 -5.19
#